data_AF-A0A5C8J2D0-F1
#
_entry.id   AF-A0A5C8J2D0-F1
#
_cell.length_a   1.000
_cell.length_b   1.000
_cell.length_c   1.000
_cell.angle_alpha   90.00
_cell.angle_beta   90.00
_cell.angle_gamma   90.00
#
_symmetry.space_group_name_H-M   'P 1'
#
loop_
_entity.id
_entity.type
_entity.pdbx_description
1 polymer ?
#
loop_
_entity_poly.entity_id
_entity_poly.type
_entity_poly.pdbx_seq_one_letter_code
_entity_poly.pdbx_strand_id
1 'polypeptide(L)'
;MSQVTFASIIVGQTYSRETLAKLWDYSSFHAIARGVVTPAQDDKIILFVTEHKQNSAEPYQDALTGDRLEWEGPTDHFGEQRILGARESGDQIHLFHRAQHRMQFTYLGKLTLVSQQLFSDRPSRFVFALP
;
A
#
# COMPACT_ATOMS: atom_id res chain seq x y z
N MET A 1 2.84 -7.45 21.45
CA MET A 1 2.73 -6.65 20.21
C MET A 1 1.75 -7.38 19.31
N SER A 2 0.67 -6.72 18.91
CA SER A 2 -0.40 -7.30 18.08
C SER A 2 0.13 -7.51 16.65
N GLN A 3 0.05 -8.73 16.13
CA GLN A 3 0.24 -8.99 14.70
C GLN A 3 -0.95 -8.43 13.93
N VAL A 4 -0.68 -7.73 12.84
CA VAL A 4 -1.72 -7.18 11.98
C VAL A 4 -2.48 -8.34 11.33
N THR A 5 -3.79 -8.42 11.57
CA THR A 5 -4.65 -9.45 10.99
C THR A 5 -5.56 -8.90 9.91
N PHE A 6 -5.75 -9.67 8.84
CA PHE A 6 -6.69 -9.37 7.76
C PHE A 6 -7.99 -10.19 7.86
N ALA A 7 -8.20 -10.92 8.96
CA ALA A 7 -9.35 -11.81 9.13
C ALA A 7 -10.72 -11.08 9.02
N SER A 8 -10.78 -9.81 9.40
CA SER A 8 -11.97 -8.96 9.30
C SER A 8 -11.92 -7.93 8.15
N ILE A 9 -10.91 -8.03 7.29
CA ILE A 9 -10.72 -7.15 6.14
C ILE A 9 -11.22 -7.87 4.88
N ILE A 10 -12.23 -7.30 4.25
CA ILE A 10 -12.98 -7.90 3.14
C ILE A 10 -12.65 -7.15 1.85
N VAL A 11 -12.34 -7.90 0.79
CA VAL A 11 -12.07 -7.32 -0.53
C VAL A 11 -13.30 -6.54 -1.02
N GLY A 12 -13.07 -5.33 -1.53
CA GLY A 12 -14.10 -4.42 -2.01
C GLY A 12 -14.76 -3.56 -0.92
N GLN A 13 -14.46 -3.80 0.36
CA GLN A 13 -14.96 -2.95 1.44
C GLN A 13 -14.08 -1.73 1.68
N THR A 14 -14.70 -0.66 2.20
CA THR A 14 -14.02 0.60 2.51
C THR A 14 -13.65 0.70 3.98
N TYR A 15 -12.48 1.28 4.23
CA TYR A 15 -11.91 1.46 5.56
C TYR A 15 -11.26 2.84 5.67
N SER A 16 -11.48 3.52 6.80
CA SER A 16 -10.64 4.65 7.20
C SER A 16 -9.39 4.15 7.94
N ARG A 17 -8.36 4.98 8.03
CA ARG A 17 -7.16 4.62 8.81
C ARG A 17 -7.47 4.47 10.30
N GLU A 18 -8.42 5.25 10.83
CA GLU A 18 -8.89 5.12 12.21
C GLU A 18 -9.56 3.77 12.45
N THR A 19 -10.37 3.29 11.50
CA THR A 19 -10.98 1.96 11.57
C THR A 19 -9.92 0.87 11.50
N LEU A 20 -8.97 0.96 10.56
CA LEU A 20 -7.87 -0.02 10.45
C LEU A 20 -6.99 -0.04 11.70
N ALA A 21 -6.68 1.13 12.26
CA ALA A 21 -5.92 1.22 13.50
C ALA A 21 -6.61 0.47 14.65
N LYS A 22 -7.94 0.63 14.79
CA LYS A 22 -8.73 -0.13 15.79
C LYS A 22 -8.74 -1.62 15.51
N LEU A 23 -8.94 -2.03 14.26
CA LEU A 23 -8.97 -3.45 13.87
C LEU A 23 -7.63 -4.16 14.09
N TRP A 24 -6.53 -3.41 13.99
CA TRP A 24 -5.17 -3.93 14.18
C TRP A 24 -4.58 -3.66 15.56
N ASP A 25 -5.38 -3.12 16.48
CA ASP A 25 -4.99 -2.79 17.86
C ASP A 25 -3.82 -1.79 17.94
N TYR A 26 -3.77 -0.85 16.99
CA TYR A 26 -2.89 0.31 17.09
C TYR A 26 -3.50 1.39 17.98
N SER A 27 -2.66 1.98 18.85
CA SER A 27 -3.08 3.08 19.73
C SER A 27 -3.49 4.35 18.97
N SER A 28 -3.01 4.52 17.73
CA SER A 28 -3.38 5.64 16.86
C SER A 28 -3.15 5.32 15.38
N PHE A 29 -3.92 5.95 14.50
CA PHE A 29 -3.73 5.89 13.05
C PHE A 29 -2.36 6.41 12.59
N HIS A 30 -1.66 7.21 13.43
CA HIS A 30 -0.32 7.71 13.12
C HIS A 30 0.68 6.57 12.83
N ALA A 31 0.48 5.39 13.41
CA ALA A 31 1.29 4.19 13.13
C ALA A 31 1.18 3.71 11.66
N ILE A 32 0.09 4.08 10.97
CA ILE A 32 -0.20 3.68 9.58
C ILE A 32 -0.41 4.90 8.67
N ALA A 33 0.16 6.04 9.04
CA ALA A 33 -0.03 7.30 8.31
C ALA A 33 0.80 7.40 7.00
N ARG A 34 1.75 6.49 6.78
CA ARG A 34 2.61 6.44 5.58
C ARG A 34 1.92 5.72 4.42
N GLY A 35 2.41 5.96 3.20
CA GLY A 35 1.95 5.26 1.99
C GLY A 35 2.36 3.78 1.95
N VAL A 36 3.46 3.43 2.63
CA VAL A 36 3.91 2.05 2.83
C VAL A 36 4.04 1.81 4.32
N VAL A 37 3.46 0.71 4.80
CA VAL A 37 3.54 0.26 6.19
C VAL A 37 4.04 -1.18 6.22
N THR A 38 5.07 -1.42 7.02
CA THR A 38 5.66 -2.75 7.24
C THR A 38 5.65 -3.02 8.74
N PRO A 39 4.58 -3.64 9.29
CA PRO A 39 4.49 -3.89 10.72
C PRO A 39 5.69 -4.72 11.20
N ALA A 40 6.18 -4.41 12.41
CA ALA A 40 7.33 -5.08 12.97
C ALA A 40 7.00 -6.54 13.30
N GLN A 41 7.91 -7.46 12.95
CA GLN A 41 7.77 -8.91 13.22
C GLN A 41 6.49 -9.53 12.62
N ASP A 42 5.98 -8.93 11.55
CA ASP A 42 4.82 -9.40 10.78
C ASP A 42 5.27 -9.65 9.33
N ASP A 43 4.53 -10.44 8.55
CA ASP A 43 4.82 -10.79 7.15
C ASP A 43 4.13 -9.85 6.15
N LYS A 44 3.57 -8.74 6.62
CA LYS A 44 2.74 -7.85 5.80
C LYS A 44 3.48 -6.61 5.33
N ILE A 45 3.22 -6.28 4.08
CA ILE A 45 3.55 -4.99 3.45
C ILE A 45 2.23 -4.39 3.01
N ILE A 46 1.87 -3.24 3.56
CA ILE A 46 0.56 -2.62 3.36
C ILE A 46 0.75 -1.31 2.59
N LEU A 47 0.18 -1.25 1.40
CA LEU A 47 0.22 -0.08 0.53
C LEU A 47 -1.08 0.72 0.67
N PHE A 48 -0.96 2.00 1.01
CA PHE A 48 -2.03 2.99 1.01
C PHE A 48 -1.85 3.95 -0.16
N VAL A 49 -2.55 3.69 -1.26
CA VAL A 49 -2.41 4.44 -2.52
C VAL A 49 -3.57 5.42 -2.68
N THR A 50 -3.23 6.67 -3.03
CA THR A 50 -4.21 7.73 -3.34
C THR A 50 -3.94 8.23 -4.75
N GLU A 51 -4.84 7.94 -5.68
CA GLU A 51 -4.68 8.23 -7.12
C GLU A 51 -4.62 9.74 -7.41
N HIS A 52 -5.54 10.53 -6.84
CA HIS A 52 -5.58 11.98 -7.03
C HIS A 52 -5.30 12.77 -5.73
N LYS A 53 -4.15 13.42 -5.67
CA LYS A 53 -3.78 14.46 -4.69
C LYS A 53 -4.23 15.84 -5.20
N GLN A 54 -5.41 16.33 -4.78
CA GLN A 54 -6.03 17.63 -5.12
C GLN A 54 -5.18 18.63 -5.93
N ASN A 55 -5.60 18.89 -7.19
CA ASN A 55 -5.33 20.05 -8.07
C ASN A 55 -4.06 20.88 -7.83
N SER A 56 -2.93 20.39 -8.37
CA SER A 56 -1.82 21.16 -9.00
C SER A 56 -0.64 20.26 -9.40
N ALA A 57 -0.73 18.95 -9.20
CA ALA A 57 0.33 18.00 -9.51
C ALA A 57 0.20 17.48 -10.95
N GLU A 58 1.35 17.28 -11.59
CA GLU A 58 1.56 16.58 -12.85
C GLU A 58 0.66 15.33 -13.00
N PRO A 59 0.27 14.94 -14.23
CA PRO A 59 -0.58 13.77 -14.45
C PRO A 59 0.02 12.54 -13.74
N TYR A 60 -0.73 11.99 -12.79
CA TYR A 60 -0.25 11.04 -11.78
C TYR A 60 0.48 9.81 -12.36
N GLN A 61 1.52 9.36 -11.65
CA GLN A 61 2.28 8.13 -11.91
C GLN A 61 1.67 6.88 -11.24
N ASP A 62 0.78 7.08 -10.25
CA ASP A 62 0.04 5.99 -9.61
C ASP A 62 -1.29 5.80 -10.36
N ALA A 63 -1.47 4.67 -11.04
CA ALA A 63 -2.64 4.40 -11.87
C ALA A 63 -3.15 2.97 -11.66
N LEU A 64 -4.44 2.84 -11.36
CA LEU A 64 -5.12 1.54 -11.30
C LEU A 64 -5.96 1.35 -12.57
N THR A 65 -5.47 0.52 -13.50
CA THR A 65 -6.17 0.22 -14.76
C THR A 65 -6.49 -1.26 -14.84
N GLY A 66 -7.77 -1.60 -14.76
CA GLY A 66 -8.21 -3.00 -14.73
C GLY A 66 -7.67 -3.72 -13.50
N ASP A 67 -6.87 -4.76 -13.74
CA ASP A 67 -6.21 -5.59 -12.73
C ASP A 67 -4.74 -5.20 -12.48
N ARG A 68 -4.31 -4.03 -12.97
CA ARG A 68 -2.92 -3.58 -12.89
C ARG A 68 -2.80 -2.27 -12.13
N LEU A 69 -1.93 -2.26 -11.14
CA LEU A 69 -1.49 -1.06 -10.43
C LEU A 69 -0.09 -0.68 -10.91
N GLU A 70 0.03 0.51 -11.49
CA GLU A 70 1.30 1.22 -11.63
C GLU A 70 1.47 2.08 -10.39
N TRP A 71 2.61 1.96 -9.73
CA TRP A 71 2.85 2.61 -8.44
C TRP A 71 4.28 3.15 -8.36
N GLU A 72 4.40 4.38 -7.87
CA GLU A 72 5.67 4.99 -7.49
C GLU A 72 5.93 4.81 -6.00
N GLY A 73 7.13 4.34 -5.68
CA GLY A 73 7.63 4.16 -4.33
C GLY A 73 7.68 5.46 -3.53
N PRO A 74 7.97 5.38 -2.23
CA PRO A 74 8.23 6.58 -1.44
C PRO A 74 9.57 7.21 -1.83
N THR A 75 9.69 8.54 -1.70
CA THR A 75 10.91 9.31 -2.01
C THR A 75 12.14 8.91 -1.19
N ASP A 76 11.93 8.31 -0.01
CA ASP A 76 13.00 7.82 0.85
C ASP A 76 13.28 6.31 0.65
N HIS A 77 12.68 5.70 -0.38
CA HIS A 77 12.81 4.28 -0.73
C HIS A 77 12.43 3.30 0.41
N PHE A 78 11.69 3.79 1.42
CA PHE A 78 11.25 2.98 2.55
C PHE A 78 10.42 1.76 2.11
N GLY A 79 10.83 0.58 2.55
CA GLY A 79 10.10 -0.67 2.30
C GLY A 79 10.33 -1.27 0.90
N GLU A 80 11.03 -0.59 -0.02
CA GLU A 80 11.26 -1.09 -1.38
C GLU A 80 12.03 -2.41 -1.39
N GLN A 81 13.10 -2.52 -0.59
CA GLN A 81 13.86 -3.77 -0.47
C GLN A 81 12.98 -4.94 0.00
N ARG A 82 12.02 -4.65 0.88
CA ARG A 82 11.08 -5.66 1.38
C ARG A 82 10.07 -6.05 0.31
N ILE A 83 9.59 -5.10 -0.48
CA ILE A 83 8.72 -5.36 -1.64
C ILE A 83 9.43 -6.24 -2.66
N LEU A 84 10.69 -5.95 -2.99
CA LEU A 84 11.49 -6.73 -3.93
C LEU A 84 11.73 -8.16 -3.44
N GLY A 85 12.04 -8.32 -2.16
CA GLY A 85 12.26 -9.62 -1.52
C GLY A 85 10.98 -10.39 -1.17
N ALA A 86 9.80 -9.80 -1.35
CA ALA A 86 8.56 -10.33 -0.77
C ALA A 86 8.25 -11.77 -1.19
N ARG A 87 8.52 -12.11 -2.46
CA ARG A 87 8.33 -13.46 -2.98
C ARG A 87 9.22 -14.50 -2.28
N GLU A 88 10.45 -14.11 -1.96
CA GLU A 88 11.44 -15.01 -1.34
C GLU A 88 11.23 -15.11 0.16
N SER A 89 10.86 -14.01 0.82
CA SER A 89 10.58 -13.96 2.26
C SER A 89 9.20 -14.52 2.64
N GLY A 90 8.30 -14.67 1.66
CA GLY A 90 6.89 -15.02 1.90
C GLY A 90 6.04 -13.83 2.36
N ASP A 91 6.57 -12.60 2.28
CA ASP A 91 5.80 -11.40 2.63
C ASP A 91 4.59 -11.22 1.70
N GLN A 92 3.51 -10.70 2.29
CA GLN A 92 2.24 -10.46 1.62
C GLN A 92 2.08 -8.96 1.37
N ILE A 93 1.91 -8.57 0.12
CA ILE A 93 1.68 -7.17 -0.27
C ILE A 93 0.18 -6.94 -0.36
N HIS A 94 -0.36 -6.00 0.42
CA HIS A 94 -1.79 -5.72 0.53
C HIS A 94 -2.10 -4.30 0.04
N LEU A 95 -3.16 -4.13 -0.75
CA LEU A 95 -3.54 -2.83 -1.31
C LEU A 95 -4.80 -2.24 -0.67
N PHE A 96 -4.65 -1.03 -0.13
CA PHE A 96 -5.72 -0.11 0.20
C PHE A 96 -5.66 1.07 -0.77
N HIS A 97 -6.67 1.21 -1.63
CA HIS A 97 -6.70 2.21 -2.70
C HIS A 97 -7.83 3.22 -2.50
N ARG A 98 -7.62 4.48 -2.88
CA ARG A 98 -8.69 5.47 -3.02
C ARG A 98 -8.40 6.42 -4.18
N ALA A 99 -9.45 6.81 -4.88
CA ALA A 99 -9.32 7.80 -5.95
C ALA A 99 -8.95 9.19 -5.42
N GLN A 100 -9.46 9.59 -4.25
CA GLN A 100 -9.27 10.96 -3.72
C GLN A 100 -8.91 10.99 -2.23
N HIS A 101 -8.11 11.98 -1.82
CA HIS A 101 -7.60 12.12 -0.45
C HIS A 101 -8.67 12.16 0.66
N ARG A 102 -9.90 12.59 0.36
CA ARG A 102 -10.99 12.69 1.35
C ARG A 102 -11.89 11.44 1.40
N MET A 103 -11.59 10.43 0.60
CA MET A 103 -12.32 9.16 0.61
C MET A 103 -11.68 8.16 1.56
N GLN A 104 -12.50 7.20 2.00
CA GLN A 104 -12.02 5.98 2.62
C GLN A 104 -11.25 5.13 1.60
N PHE A 105 -10.36 4.27 2.09
CA PHE A 105 -9.64 3.32 1.23
C PHE A 105 -10.47 2.06 1.01
N THR A 106 -10.55 1.61 -0.23
CA THR A 106 -11.08 0.28 -0.57
C THR A 106 -9.95 -0.73 -0.47
N TYR A 107 -10.16 -1.84 0.23
CA TYR A 107 -9.21 -2.94 0.22
C TYR A 107 -9.38 -3.77 -1.06
N LEU A 108 -8.31 -3.87 -1.87
CA LEU A 108 -8.33 -4.54 -3.17
C LEU A 108 -7.67 -5.92 -3.17
N GLY A 109 -7.23 -6.41 -2.01
CA GLY A 109 -6.64 -7.73 -1.88
C GLY A 109 -5.11 -7.73 -1.86
N LYS A 110 -4.56 -8.94 -2.09
CA LYS A 110 -3.12 -9.18 -2.14
C LYS A 110 -2.60 -8.93 -3.54
N LEU A 111 -1.51 -8.17 -3.64
CA LEU A 111 -0.84 -7.84 -4.88
C LEU A 111 0.28 -8.82 -5.19
N THR A 112 0.51 -9.03 -6.48
CA THR A 112 1.72 -9.71 -6.98
C THR A 112 2.61 -8.70 -7.68
N LEU A 113 3.88 -8.60 -7.29
CA LEU A 113 4.87 -7.78 -8.00
C LEU A 113 5.14 -8.39 -9.39
N VAL A 114 4.91 -7.61 -10.45
CA VAL A 114 5.08 -8.02 -11.85
C VAL A 114 6.40 -7.51 -12.41
N SER A 115 6.71 -6.24 -12.19
CA SER A 115 7.96 -5.63 -12.65
C SER A 115 8.33 -4.41 -11.82
N GLN A 116 9.59 -4.02 -11.89
CA GLN A 116 10.14 -2.90 -11.16
C GLN A 116 11.18 -2.14 -12.00
N GLN A 117 11.28 -0.85 -11.75
CA GLN A 117 12.35 0.00 -12.23
C GLN A 117 12.89 0.80 -11.05
N LEU A 118 14.11 0.46 -10.63
CA LEU A 118 14.73 1.06 -9.45
C LEU A 118 15.47 2.34 -9.81
N PHE A 119 15.35 3.33 -8.93
CA PHE A 119 16.07 4.59 -9.01
C PHE A 119 16.71 4.90 -7.65
N SER A 120 17.71 5.78 -7.65
CA SER A 120 18.40 6.21 -6.42
C SER A 120 18.21 7.68 -6.10
N ASP A 121 17.82 8.48 -7.09
CA ASP A 121 17.69 9.93 -7.06
C ASP A 121 16.23 10.40 -7.16
N ARG A 122 15.31 9.47 -7.43
CA ARG A 122 13.87 9.67 -7.54
C ARG A 122 13.17 8.39 -7.12
N PRO A 123 11.86 8.41 -6.86
CA PRO A 123 11.18 7.22 -6.38
C PRO A 123 11.18 6.10 -7.44
N SER A 124 11.32 4.86 -6.97
CA SER A 124 11.29 3.67 -7.85
C SER A 124 9.88 3.43 -8.39
N ARG A 125 9.77 2.77 -9.53
CA ARG A 125 8.48 2.41 -10.13
C ARG A 125 8.25 0.92 -10.02
N PHE A 126 7.02 0.56 -9.71
CA PHE A 126 6.58 -0.82 -9.55
C PHE A 126 5.29 -1.02 -10.33
N VAL A 127 5.13 -2.25 -10.83
CA VAL A 127 3.90 -2.72 -11.43
C VAL A 127 3.44 -3.92 -10.63
N PHE A 128 2.19 -3.87 -10.17
CA PHE A 128 1.55 -4.97 -9.47
C PHE A 128 0.33 -5.47 -10.24
N ALA A 129 0.07 -6.77 -10.13
CA ALA A 129 -1.19 -7.39 -10.52
C ALA A 129 -2.08 -7.55 -9.28
N LEU A 130 -3.37 -7.25 -9.45
CA LEU A 130 -4.45 -7.56 -8.53
C LEU A 130 -4.84 -9.05 -8.66
N PRO A 131 -5.49 -9.64 -7.64
CA PRO A 131 -5.86 -11.06 -7.64
C PRO A 131 -6.98 -11.42 -8.60
#